data_AF-G9MQ62-F1
#
_entry.id   AF-G9MQ62-F1
#
_cell.length_a   1.000
_cell.length_b   1.000
_cell.length_c   1.000
_cell.angle_alpha   90.00
_cell.angle_beta   90.00
_cell.angle_gamma   90.00
#
_symmetry.space_group_name_H-M   'P 1'
#
loop_
_entity.id
_entity.type
_entity.pdbx_description
1 polymer ?
#
loop_
_entity_poly.entity_id
_entity_poly.type
_entity_poly.pdbx_seq_one_letter_code
_entity_poly.pdbx_strand_id
1 'polypeptide(L)'
;MCDVPREIAENIHLVGQSLGEQGSISLLTKYISEIPKYCLQFDEFISSLPSHLQEANEHAVDECFQIQGQILRTRSVYVKLTVLRPCLLASVSNRTIRSELRKAKTGNASLSMGLLNDINKLCVTTAREILDKVHKNIHIVYRASTWHTLRVTFGSATVLLAASLMPDLGVDLDQEPNKTSWEQAIAIFEFYISYDISAQGGIQALWDYRQKLEATKRRGESSLTEMTRVEAQQTSQGGSTAAVSAETFPSMENLFFGTDAQISGSDLPQAFYDWNWLDFDIPEFMIS
;
A
#
# COMPACT_ATOMS: atom_id res chain seq x y z
N MET A 1 -15.72 -12.82 -16.97
CA MET A 1 -15.24 -11.87 -15.96
C MET A 1 -15.77 -12.37 -14.63
N CYS A 2 -14.91 -12.92 -13.78
CA CYS A 2 -15.34 -13.44 -12.49
C CYS A 2 -15.93 -12.29 -11.68
N ASP A 3 -17.18 -12.45 -11.25
CA ASP A 3 -17.78 -11.62 -10.23
C ASP A 3 -16.87 -11.69 -9.01
N VAL A 4 -16.03 -10.66 -8.82
CA VAL A 4 -15.56 -10.35 -7.47
C VAL A 4 -16.86 -10.08 -6.70
N PRO A 5 -17.24 -10.94 -5.73
CA PRO A 5 -18.51 -10.80 -5.05
C PRO A 5 -18.61 -9.36 -4.55
N ARG A 6 -19.73 -8.70 -4.85
CA ARG A 6 -19.98 -7.30 -4.49
C ARG A 6 -19.69 -7.05 -3.01
N GLU A 7 -19.98 -8.06 -2.19
CA GLU A 7 -19.65 -8.14 -0.78
C GLU A 7 -18.15 -7.93 -0.48
N ILE A 8 -17.24 -8.49 -1.26
CA ILE A 8 -15.79 -8.31 -1.07
C ILE A 8 -15.39 -6.87 -1.42
N ALA A 9 -15.89 -6.32 -2.53
CA ALA A 9 -15.62 -4.93 -2.90
C ALA A 9 -16.16 -3.92 -1.86
N GLU A 10 -17.37 -4.17 -1.34
CA GLU A 10 -18.00 -3.36 -0.28
C GLU A 10 -17.26 -3.50 1.06
N ASN A 11 -16.70 -4.68 1.37
CA ASN A 11 -15.95 -4.93 2.60
C ASN A 11 -14.49 -4.44 2.57
N ILE A 12 -13.91 -4.15 1.39
CA ILE A 12 -12.52 -3.65 1.28
C ILE A 12 -12.32 -2.36 2.08
N HIS A 13 -13.31 -1.46 2.08
CA HIS A 13 -13.25 -0.23 2.86
C HIS A 13 -13.41 -0.49 4.37
N LEU A 14 -14.21 -1.49 4.75
CA LEU A 14 -14.48 -1.84 6.15
C LEU A 14 -13.30 -2.53 6.84
N VAL A 15 -12.43 -3.21 6.08
CA VAL A 15 -11.17 -3.77 6.59
C VAL A 15 -10.17 -2.66 6.96
N GLY A 16 -10.27 -1.49 6.33
CA GLY A 16 -9.43 -0.32 6.60
C GLY A 16 -9.95 0.60 7.71
N GLN A 17 -11.26 0.61 7.97
CA GLN A 17 -11.91 1.50 8.94
C GLN A 17 -12.02 0.89 10.34
N SER A 18 -11.97 1.72 11.39
CA SER A 18 -11.93 1.36 12.80
C SER A 18 -13.26 0.82 13.37
N LEU A 19 -13.86 -0.19 12.73
CA LEU A 19 -14.88 -1.01 13.35
C LEU A 19 -14.23 -1.83 14.47
N GLY A 20 -14.90 -1.95 15.62
CA GLY A 20 -14.37 -2.54 16.85
C GLY A 20 -13.45 -3.74 16.62
N GLU A 21 -12.33 -3.78 17.35
CA GLU A 21 -11.15 -4.60 17.04
C GLU A 21 -11.45 -6.07 16.72
N GLN A 22 -12.46 -6.67 17.35
CA GLN A 22 -12.86 -8.06 17.12
C GLN A 22 -13.66 -8.27 15.82
N GLY A 23 -14.48 -7.29 15.42
CA GLY A 23 -15.23 -7.33 14.16
C GLY A 23 -14.32 -7.19 12.94
N SER A 24 -13.30 -6.32 13.03
CA SER A 24 -12.29 -6.11 11.98
C SER A 24 -11.48 -7.38 11.71
N ILE A 25 -11.07 -8.12 12.76
CA ILE A 25 -10.31 -9.38 12.60
C ILE A 25 -11.16 -10.48 11.95
N SER A 26 -12.45 -10.58 12.31
CA SER A 26 -13.36 -11.56 11.70
C SER A 26 -13.58 -11.30 10.20
N LEU A 27 -13.85 -10.04 9.83
CA LEU A 27 -13.99 -9.63 8.42
C LEU A 27 -12.70 -9.85 7.63
N LEU A 28 -11.55 -9.47 8.19
CA LEU A 28 -10.25 -9.70 7.58
C LEU A 28 -9.98 -11.21 7.41
N THR A 29 -10.35 -12.04 8.37
CA THR A 29 -10.20 -13.51 8.26
C THR A 29 -11.04 -14.08 7.12
N LYS A 30 -12.29 -13.63 6.98
CA LYS A 30 -13.15 -13.99 5.83
C LYS A 30 -12.57 -13.50 4.51
N TYR A 31 -11.97 -12.31 4.49
CA TYR A 31 -11.33 -11.78 3.29
C TYR A 31 -10.11 -12.63 2.90
N ILE A 32 -9.18 -12.85 3.85
CA ILE A 32 -7.96 -13.65 3.69
C ILE A 32 -8.27 -15.04 3.14
N SER A 33 -9.36 -15.70 3.56
CA SER A 33 -9.68 -17.05 3.09
C SER A 33 -10.01 -17.12 1.59
N GLU A 34 -10.49 -16.02 1.00
CA GLU A 34 -10.84 -15.99 -0.43
C GLU A 34 -9.67 -15.56 -1.33
N ILE A 35 -8.66 -14.85 -0.79
CA ILE A 35 -7.55 -14.32 -1.58
C ILE A 35 -6.75 -15.38 -2.36
N PRO A 36 -6.42 -16.55 -1.78
CA PRO A 36 -5.74 -17.60 -2.53
C PRO A 36 -6.52 -18.04 -3.78
N LYS A 37 -7.85 -18.12 -3.68
CA LYS A 37 -8.71 -18.49 -4.81
C LYS A 37 -8.64 -17.46 -5.93
N TYR A 38 -8.70 -16.16 -5.62
CA TYR A 38 -8.54 -15.12 -6.65
C TYR A 38 -7.15 -15.12 -7.27
N CYS A 39 -6.10 -15.29 -6.47
CA CYS A 39 -4.73 -15.37 -6.97
C CYS A 39 -4.56 -16.52 -7.97
N LEU A 40 -5.08 -17.71 -7.62
CA LEU A 40 -5.07 -18.88 -8.50
C LEU A 40 -5.83 -18.61 -9.80
N GLN A 41 -7.03 -18.00 -9.73
CA GLN A 41 -7.81 -17.66 -10.91
C GLN A 41 -7.08 -16.67 -11.84
N PHE A 42 -6.33 -15.71 -11.29
CA PHE A 42 -5.52 -14.80 -12.11
C PHE A 42 -4.36 -15.52 -12.79
N ASP A 43 -3.70 -16.44 -12.08
CA ASP A 43 -2.57 -17.21 -12.61
C ASP A 43 -3.04 -18.21 -13.69
N GLU A 44 -4.20 -18.85 -13.48
CA GLU A 44 -4.90 -19.68 -14.48
C GLU A 44 -5.34 -18.86 -15.70
N PHE A 45 -5.90 -17.67 -15.48
CA PHE A 45 -6.27 -16.78 -16.57
C PHE A 45 -5.07 -16.42 -17.46
N ILE A 46 -3.94 -16.06 -16.84
CA ILE A 46 -2.72 -15.71 -17.60
C ILE A 46 -2.12 -16.91 -18.33
N SER A 47 -2.09 -18.08 -17.71
CA SER A 47 -1.56 -19.30 -18.32
C SER A 47 -2.46 -19.89 -19.40
N SER A 48 -3.77 -19.65 -19.32
CA SER A 48 -4.77 -20.08 -20.32
C SER A 48 -4.90 -19.13 -21.52
N LEU A 49 -4.13 -18.02 -21.56
CA LEU A 49 -4.14 -17.12 -22.71
C LEU A 49 -3.74 -17.87 -23.99
N PRO A 50 -4.39 -17.60 -25.14
CA PRO A 50 -3.99 -18.13 -26.44
C PRO A 50 -2.50 -17.90 -26.74
N SER A 51 -1.87 -18.83 -27.46
CA SER A 51 -0.43 -18.81 -27.76
C SER A 51 0.07 -17.55 -28.48
N HIS A 52 -0.80 -16.89 -29.26
CA HIS A 52 -0.48 -15.62 -29.92
C HIS A 52 -0.50 -14.40 -28.97
N LEU A 53 -1.12 -14.54 -27.79
CA LEU A 53 -1.05 -13.54 -26.72
C LEU A 53 0.04 -13.87 -25.70
N GLN A 54 0.73 -15.01 -25.83
CA GLN A 54 1.82 -15.44 -24.95
C GLN A 54 3.16 -14.76 -25.29
N GLU A 55 3.91 -14.32 -24.27
CA GLU A 55 5.25 -13.69 -24.42
C GLU A 55 6.25 -14.61 -25.15
N ALA A 56 6.02 -15.92 -25.19
CA ALA A 56 6.92 -16.89 -25.82
C ALA A 56 6.96 -16.85 -27.37
N ASN A 57 6.14 -16.02 -28.03
CA ASN A 57 5.98 -15.99 -29.50
C ASN A 57 6.36 -14.64 -30.13
N GLU A 58 7.35 -13.93 -29.59
CA GLU A 58 7.80 -12.60 -30.07
C GLU A 58 8.15 -12.55 -31.58
N HIS A 59 8.52 -13.68 -32.19
CA HIS A 59 9.05 -13.70 -33.56
C HIS A 59 8.04 -14.03 -34.67
N ALA A 60 6.78 -14.34 -34.34
CA ALA A 60 5.82 -14.90 -35.32
C ALA A 60 4.42 -14.28 -35.29
N VAL A 61 4.17 -13.26 -34.46
CA VAL A 61 2.82 -12.76 -34.22
C VAL A 61 2.73 -11.27 -34.57
N ASP A 62 1.63 -10.87 -35.23
CA ASP A 62 1.31 -9.46 -35.48
C ASP A 62 1.47 -8.61 -34.22
N GLU A 63 2.07 -7.44 -34.42
CA GLU A 63 2.32 -6.40 -33.41
C GLU A 63 1.10 -6.11 -32.52
N CYS A 64 -0.10 -6.12 -33.11
CA CYS A 64 -1.40 -6.03 -32.43
C CYS A 64 -1.54 -7.00 -31.23
N PHE A 65 -1.21 -8.28 -31.42
CA PHE A 65 -1.42 -9.31 -30.40
C PHE A 65 -0.35 -9.24 -29.31
N GLN A 66 0.86 -8.77 -29.63
CA GLN A 66 1.90 -8.53 -28.64
C GLN A 66 1.44 -7.47 -27.64
N ILE A 67 0.88 -6.36 -28.15
CA ILE A 67 0.34 -5.27 -27.35
C ILE A 67 -0.83 -5.76 -26.49
N GLN A 68 -1.76 -6.50 -27.07
CA GLN A 68 -2.89 -7.07 -26.35
C GLN A 68 -2.44 -7.99 -25.22
N GLY A 69 -1.49 -8.90 -25.49
CA GLY A 69 -0.92 -9.80 -24.50
C GLY A 69 -0.27 -9.05 -23.34
N GLN A 70 0.53 -8.03 -23.65
CA GLN A 70 1.19 -7.19 -22.65
C GLN A 70 0.20 -6.40 -21.79
N ILE A 71 -0.82 -5.79 -22.40
CA ILE A 71 -1.88 -5.06 -21.69
C ILE A 71 -2.65 -6.01 -20.77
N LEU A 72 -3.03 -7.19 -21.26
CA LEU A 72 -3.75 -8.19 -20.47
C LEU A 72 -2.93 -8.64 -19.26
N ARG A 73 -1.65 -8.99 -19.45
CA ARG A 73 -0.74 -9.34 -18.35
C ARG A 73 -0.62 -8.23 -17.31
N THR A 74 -0.28 -7.03 -17.75
CA THR A 74 -0.10 -5.88 -16.86
C THR A 74 -1.37 -5.62 -16.05
N ARG A 75 -2.54 -5.66 -16.70
CA ARG A 75 -3.83 -5.47 -16.03
C ARG A 75 -4.15 -6.59 -15.05
N SER A 76 -3.95 -7.85 -15.40
CA SER A 76 -4.21 -8.96 -14.49
C SER A 76 -3.32 -8.92 -13.25
N VAL A 77 -2.02 -8.63 -13.42
CA VAL A 77 -1.10 -8.49 -12.29
C VAL A 77 -1.47 -7.27 -11.43
N TYR A 78 -1.92 -6.16 -12.03
CA TYR A 78 -2.40 -5.01 -11.28
C TYR A 78 -3.71 -5.28 -10.50
N VAL A 79 -4.65 -6.03 -11.08
CA VAL A 79 -5.85 -6.46 -10.35
C VAL A 79 -5.46 -7.37 -9.18
N LYS A 80 -4.51 -8.29 -9.37
CA LYS A 80 -3.94 -9.11 -8.29
C LYS A 80 -3.36 -8.23 -7.18
N LEU A 81 -2.56 -7.20 -7.52
CA LEU A 81 -2.04 -6.23 -6.55
C LEU A 81 -3.17 -5.52 -5.78
N THR A 82 -4.22 -5.10 -6.49
CA THR A 82 -5.37 -4.38 -5.90
C THR A 82 -6.14 -5.24 -4.90
N VAL A 83 -6.25 -6.55 -5.15
CA VAL A 83 -6.87 -7.51 -4.23
C VAL A 83 -5.96 -7.86 -3.04
N LEU A 84 -4.64 -7.82 -3.21
CA LEU A 84 -3.69 -8.09 -2.12
C LEU A 84 -3.51 -6.88 -1.18
N ARG A 85 -3.63 -5.66 -1.70
CA ARG A 85 -3.33 -4.42 -0.99
C ARG A 85 -4.13 -4.22 0.31
N PRO A 86 -5.43 -4.53 0.41
CA PRO A 86 -6.19 -4.36 1.66
C PRO A 86 -5.62 -5.15 2.84
N CYS A 87 -5.12 -6.38 2.60
CA CYS A 87 -4.48 -7.18 3.64
C CYS A 87 -3.22 -6.52 4.21
N LEU A 88 -2.39 -5.98 3.30
CA LEU A 88 -1.17 -5.25 3.67
C LEU A 88 -1.52 -4.01 4.49
N LEU A 89 -2.47 -3.22 4.00
CA LEU A 89 -2.90 -2.00 4.67
C LEU A 89 -3.51 -2.29 6.05
N ALA A 90 -4.33 -3.33 6.20
CA ALA A 90 -4.85 -3.74 7.50
C ALA A 90 -3.73 -4.12 8.48
N SER A 91 -2.68 -4.78 7.99
CA SER A 91 -1.51 -5.15 8.81
C SER A 91 -0.69 -3.93 9.23
N VAL A 92 -0.66 -2.90 8.38
CA VAL A 92 -0.01 -1.62 8.65
C VAL A 92 -0.87 -0.72 9.55
N SER A 93 -2.17 -0.63 9.38
CA SER A 93 -3.02 0.31 10.13
C SER A 93 -3.45 -0.23 11.50
N ASN A 94 -3.68 -1.54 11.63
CA ASN A 94 -4.25 -2.13 12.83
C ASN A 94 -3.17 -2.72 13.75
N ARG A 95 -2.99 -2.09 14.93
CA ARG A 95 -1.99 -2.51 15.94
C ARG A 95 -2.24 -3.92 16.47
N THR A 96 -3.49 -4.33 16.64
CA THR A 96 -3.85 -5.67 17.12
C THR A 96 -3.48 -6.73 16.09
N ILE A 97 -3.83 -6.52 14.82
CA ILE A 97 -3.41 -7.41 13.73
C ILE A 97 -1.88 -7.50 13.66
N ARG A 98 -1.18 -6.37 13.76
CA ARG A 98 0.29 -6.35 13.75
C ARG A 98 0.91 -7.09 14.94
N SER A 99 0.29 -7.00 16.12
CA SER A 99 0.71 -7.74 17.31
C SER A 99 0.54 -9.25 17.12
N GLU A 100 -0.62 -9.69 16.61
CA GLU A 100 -0.90 -11.10 16.32
C GLU A 100 0.02 -11.67 15.23
N LEU A 101 0.36 -10.87 14.21
CA LEU A 101 1.33 -11.27 13.18
C LEU A 101 2.71 -11.58 13.78
N ARG A 102 3.17 -10.77 14.75
CA ARG A 102 4.43 -11.00 15.47
C ARG A 102 4.37 -12.23 16.36
N LYS A 103 3.26 -12.45 17.07
CA LYS A 103 3.05 -13.65 17.90
C LYS A 103 3.00 -14.92 17.08
N ALA A 104 2.40 -14.87 15.89
CA ALA A 104 2.34 -16.02 15.00
C ALA A 104 3.73 -16.49 14.56
N LYS A 105 4.68 -15.56 14.44
CA LYS A 105 6.08 -15.84 14.10
C LYS A 105 6.86 -16.52 15.24
N THR A 106 6.48 -16.29 16.49
CA THR A 106 7.16 -16.86 17.69
C THR A 106 6.63 -18.23 18.12
N GLY A 107 5.77 -18.88 17.31
CA GLY A 107 5.37 -20.27 17.50
C GLY A 107 3.95 -20.49 18.03
N ASN A 108 3.23 -19.44 18.43
CA ASN A 108 1.82 -19.50 18.85
C ASN A 108 0.89 -19.09 17.68
N ALA A 109 1.02 -19.78 16.55
CA ALA A 109 0.44 -19.32 15.29
C ALA A 109 -1.06 -19.62 15.15
N SER A 110 -1.85 -18.57 14.96
CA SER A 110 -3.12 -18.67 14.23
C SER A 110 -2.82 -18.89 12.74
N LEU A 111 -3.38 -19.95 12.15
CA LEU A 111 -3.22 -20.27 10.72
C LEU A 111 -3.56 -19.06 9.83
N SER A 112 -4.61 -18.32 10.17
CA SER A 112 -5.05 -17.13 9.44
C SER A 112 -4.00 -16.02 9.44
N MET A 113 -3.25 -15.85 10.54
CA MET A 113 -2.17 -14.86 10.63
C MET A 113 -0.93 -15.29 9.85
N GLY A 114 -0.63 -16.60 9.82
CA GLY A 114 0.39 -17.14 8.92
C GLY A 114 0.06 -16.85 7.45
N LEU A 115 -1.19 -17.14 7.05
CA LEU A 115 -1.66 -16.86 5.70
C LEU A 115 -1.67 -15.35 5.38
N LEU A 116 -2.06 -14.49 6.31
CA LEU A 116 -1.98 -13.03 6.15
C LEU A 116 -0.54 -12.58 5.88
N ASN A 117 0.43 -13.12 6.62
CA ASN A 117 1.84 -12.79 6.41
C ASN A 117 2.30 -13.17 4.99
N ASP A 118 1.90 -14.35 4.50
CA ASP A 118 2.26 -14.81 3.16
C ASP A 118 1.56 -13.98 2.07
N ILE A 119 0.30 -13.58 2.28
CA ILE A 119 -0.41 -12.64 1.42
C ILE A 119 0.31 -11.28 1.37
N ASN A 120 0.78 -10.77 2.51
CA ASN A 120 1.52 -9.51 2.57
C ASN A 120 2.84 -9.58 1.80
N LYS A 121 3.59 -10.69 1.92
CA LYS A 121 4.81 -10.93 1.14
C LYS A 121 4.51 -11.05 -0.36
N LEU A 122 3.40 -11.70 -0.71
CA LEU A 122 2.95 -11.82 -2.09
C LEU A 122 2.58 -10.44 -2.66
N CYS A 123 1.94 -9.58 -1.87
CA CYS A 123 1.62 -8.19 -2.23
C CYS A 123 2.88 -7.40 -2.61
N VAL A 124 3.91 -7.44 -1.74
CA VAL A 124 5.20 -6.78 -1.99
C VAL A 124 5.90 -7.34 -3.23
N THR A 125 5.90 -8.67 -3.39
CA THR A 125 6.53 -9.30 -4.56
C THR A 125 5.82 -8.94 -5.85
N THR A 126 4.49 -8.91 -5.85
CA THR A 126 3.67 -8.48 -6.98
C THR A 126 3.94 -7.01 -7.34
N ALA A 127 4.07 -6.12 -6.36
CA ALA A 127 4.40 -4.71 -6.60
C ALA A 127 5.76 -4.55 -7.29
N ARG A 128 6.78 -5.29 -6.84
CA ARG A 128 8.11 -5.28 -7.47
C ARG A 128 8.08 -5.81 -8.90
N GLU A 129 7.37 -6.91 -9.13
CA GLU A 129 7.20 -7.49 -10.47
C GLU A 129 6.54 -6.51 -11.44
N ILE A 130 5.51 -5.79 -10.97
CA ILE A 130 4.85 -4.74 -11.76
C ILE A 130 5.85 -3.64 -12.14
N LEU A 131 6.58 -3.10 -11.16
CA LEU A 131 7.52 -2.01 -11.40
C LEU A 131 8.63 -2.42 -12.38
N ASP A 132 9.18 -3.62 -12.21
CA ASP A 132 10.18 -4.19 -13.11
C ASP A 132 9.64 -4.32 -14.54
N LYS A 133 8.44 -4.91 -14.70
CA LYS A 133 7.80 -5.07 -16.02
C LYS A 133 7.47 -3.74 -16.67
N VAL A 134 6.90 -2.80 -15.93
CA VAL A 134 6.54 -1.48 -16.47
C VAL A 134 7.79 -0.71 -16.89
N HIS A 135 8.83 -0.71 -16.05
CA HIS A 135 10.08 -0.01 -16.34
C HIS A 135 10.79 -0.60 -17.56
N LYS A 136 10.91 -1.93 -17.66
CA LYS A 136 11.51 -2.61 -18.83
C LYS A 136 10.84 -2.24 -20.15
N ASN A 137 9.54 -1.93 -20.12
CA ASN A 137 8.73 -1.65 -21.30
C ASN A 137 8.46 -0.16 -21.54
N ILE A 138 9.06 0.75 -20.76
CA ILE A 138 8.68 2.16 -20.77
C ILE A 138 8.94 2.88 -22.12
N HIS A 139 10.00 2.44 -22.82
CA HIS A 139 10.43 2.99 -24.11
C HIS A 139 9.78 2.31 -25.32
N ILE A 140 8.99 1.25 -25.10
CA ILE A 140 8.35 0.54 -26.21
C ILE A 140 7.22 1.41 -26.77
N VAL A 141 7.19 1.53 -28.10
CA VAL A 141 6.25 2.38 -28.86
C VAL A 141 4.78 2.07 -28.53
N TYR A 142 4.50 0.82 -28.13
CA TYR A 142 3.15 0.31 -27.90
C TYR A 142 2.86 -0.06 -26.45
N ARG A 143 3.11 0.89 -25.57
CA ARG A 143 2.84 0.79 -24.14
C ARG A 143 1.37 0.93 -23.79
N ALA A 144 1.01 0.47 -22.58
CA ALA A 144 -0.26 0.85 -21.95
C ALA A 144 -0.39 2.39 -21.91
N SER A 145 -1.62 2.90 -21.92
CA SER A 145 -1.84 4.35 -21.89
C SER A 145 -1.15 4.98 -20.69
N THR A 146 -0.63 6.21 -20.85
CA THR A 146 0.10 6.96 -19.80
C THR A 146 -0.61 6.89 -18.45
N TRP A 147 -1.91 7.19 -18.44
CA TRP A 147 -2.75 7.11 -17.24
C TRP A 147 -2.67 5.75 -16.51
N HIS A 148 -2.77 4.63 -17.24
CA HIS A 148 -2.70 3.31 -16.63
C HIS A 148 -1.31 3.03 -16.08
N THR A 149 -0.27 3.37 -16.83
CA THR A 149 1.12 3.21 -16.40
C THR A 149 1.37 3.96 -15.09
N LEU A 150 1.04 5.26 -15.04
CA LEU A 150 1.23 6.08 -13.85
C LEU A 150 0.43 5.55 -12.64
N ARG A 151 -0.83 5.15 -12.85
CA ARG A 151 -1.69 4.60 -11.78
C ARG A 151 -1.12 3.29 -11.20
N VAL A 152 -0.66 2.40 -12.08
CA VAL A 152 -0.10 1.09 -11.71
C VAL A 152 1.23 1.28 -10.97
N THR A 153 2.09 2.17 -11.46
CA THR A 153 3.35 2.54 -10.80
C THR A 153 3.10 3.15 -9.42
N PHE A 154 2.18 4.11 -9.31
CA PHE A 154 1.83 4.73 -8.03
C PHE A 154 1.32 3.70 -7.02
N GLY A 155 0.39 2.83 -7.45
CA GLY A 155 -0.16 1.78 -6.61
C GLY A 155 0.91 0.80 -6.11
N SER A 156 1.91 0.52 -6.93
CA SER A 156 3.01 -0.39 -6.57
C SER A 156 4.02 0.28 -5.64
N ALA A 157 4.40 1.54 -5.90
CA ALA A 157 5.31 2.31 -5.06
C ALA A 157 4.73 2.55 -3.66
N THR A 158 3.43 2.86 -3.57
CA THR A 158 2.74 3.01 -2.28
C THR A 158 2.66 1.70 -1.48
N VAL A 159 2.58 0.54 -2.15
CA VAL A 159 2.70 -0.77 -1.49
C VAL A 159 4.10 -0.97 -0.90
N LEU A 160 5.17 -0.57 -1.60
CA LEU A 160 6.53 -0.65 -1.05
C LEU A 160 6.71 0.28 0.16
N LEU A 161 6.18 1.50 0.11
CA LEU A 161 6.16 2.43 1.24
C LEU A 161 5.39 1.89 2.44
N ALA A 162 4.20 1.32 2.21
CA ALA A 162 3.42 0.73 3.29
C ALA A 162 4.16 -0.47 3.91
N ALA A 163 4.80 -1.30 3.09
CA ALA A 163 5.52 -2.47 3.55
C ALA A 163 6.78 -2.13 4.35
N SER A 164 7.46 -1.01 4.10
CA SER A 164 8.63 -0.59 4.88
C SER A 164 8.29 -0.16 6.31
N LEU A 165 7.02 0.10 6.62
CA LEU A 165 6.53 0.27 8.00
C LEU A 165 6.44 -1.03 8.78
N MET A 166 6.55 -2.19 8.11
CA MET A 166 6.47 -3.50 8.75
C MET A 166 7.85 -4.16 8.76
N PRO A 167 8.53 -4.19 9.91
CA PRO A 167 9.85 -4.83 10.02
C PRO A 167 9.85 -6.29 9.58
N ASP A 168 8.71 -6.98 9.74
CA ASP A 168 8.56 -8.40 9.41
C ASP A 168 8.60 -8.72 7.93
N LEU A 169 8.35 -7.74 7.05
CA LEU A 169 8.43 -7.91 5.61
C LEU A 169 9.84 -7.67 5.04
N GLY A 170 10.77 -7.13 5.84
CA GLY A 170 12.14 -6.87 5.40
C GLY A 170 12.24 -5.89 4.22
N VAL A 171 11.26 -4.99 4.08
CA VAL A 171 11.28 -3.97 3.02
C VAL A 171 12.03 -2.74 3.52
N ASP A 172 13.19 -2.53 2.95
CA ASP A 172 13.99 -1.31 3.12
C ASP A 172 14.23 -0.71 1.72
N LEU A 173 13.77 0.52 1.51
CA LEU A 173 13.85 1.22 0.22
C LEU A 173 15.25 1.75 -0.10
N ASP A 174 16.16 1.70 0.87
CA ASP A 174 17.57 2.06 0.69
C ASP A 174 18.47 0.83 0.46
N GLN A 175 17.89 -0.38 0.52
CA GLN A 175 18.59 -1.64 0.30
C GLN A 175 18.02 -2.44 -0.88
N GLU A 176 18.90 -3.20 -1.54
CA GLU A 176 18.48 -4.12 -2.58
C GLU A 176 17.62 -5.27 -2.02
N PRO A 177 16.61 -5.75 -2.76
CA PRO A 177 16.22 -5.33 -4.11
C PRO A 177 15.21 -4.17 -4.16
N ASN A 178 14.71 -3.68 -3.02
CA ASN A 178 13.59 -2.72 -3.02
C ASN A 178 14.03 -1.32 -3.45
N LYS A 179 15.30 -0.97 -3.23
CA LYS A 179 15.92 0.23 -3.78
C LYS A 179 15.77 0.29 -5.30
N THR A 180 16.18 -0.75 -6.02
CA THR A 180 15.99 -0.84 -7.47
C THR A 180 14.52 -0.63 -7.85
N SER A 181 13.57 -1.32 -7.19
CA SER A 181 12.15 -1.14 -7.51
C SER A 181 11.62 0.27 -7.22
N TRP A 182 12.09 0.92 -6.14
CA TRP A 182 11.76 2.30 -5.84
C TRP A 182 12.31 3.26 -6.90
N GLU A 183 13.57 3.11 -7.28
CA GLU A 183 14.21 3.91 -8.34
C GLU A 183 13.53 3.72 -9.69
N GLN A 184 13.13 2.48 -10.03
CA GLN A 184 12.31 2.19 -11.21
C GLN A 184 10.98 2.96 -11.19
N ALA A 185 10.31 3.02 -10.05
CA ALA A 185 9.07 3.79 -9.93
C ALA A 185 9.28 5.27 -10.23
N ILE A 186 10.32 5.88 -9.63
CA ILE A 186 10.65 7.29 -9.88
C ILE A 186 11.02 7.52 -11.35
N ALA A 187 11.87 6.67 -11.93
CA ALA A 187 12.26 6.76 -13.34
C ALA A 187 11.06 6.66 -14.28
N ILE A 188 10.06 5.83 -13.95
CA ILE A 188 8.82 5.76 -14.73
C ILE A 188 8.11 7.11 -14.72
N PHE A 189 7.91 7.71 -13.56
CA PHE A 189 7.25 9.02 -13.50
C PHE A 189 8.07 10.10 -14.20
N GLU A 190 9.38 10.15 -14.02
CA GLU A 190 10.27 11.13 -14.65
C GLU A 190 10.16 11.08 -16.18
N PHE A 191 10.11 9.88 -16.75
CA PHE A 191 9.90 9.70 -18.18
C PHE A 191 8.61 10.38 -18.67
N TYR A 192 7.54 10.35 -17.86
CA TYR A 192 6.22 10.86 -18.25
C TYR A 192 5.98 12.34 -17.94
N ILE A 193 6.89 13.03 -17.26
CA ILE A 193 6.73 14.46 -16.89
C ILE A 193 6.41 15.34 -18.10
N SER A 194 7.09 15.12 -19.23
CA SER A 194 6.88 15.93 -20.44
C SER A 194 5.58 15.59 -21.19
N TYR A 195 4.95 14.46 -20.87
CA TYR A 195 3.76 13.96 -21.54
C TYR A 195 2.48 14.12 -20.72
N ASP A 196 2.59 14.18 -19.39
CA ASP A 196 1.44 14.22 -18.49
C ASP A 196 1.79 14.92 -17.16
N ILE A 197 1.07 16.00 -16.86
CA ILE A 197 1.27 16.80 -15.64
C ILE A 197 1.04 15.99 -14.35
N SER A 198 0.20 14.95 -14.41
CA SER A 198 -0.04 14.07 -13.26
C SER A 198 1.22 13.31 -12.84
N ALA A 199 2.20 13.15 -13.74
CA ALA A 199 3.44 12.48 -13.42
C ALA A 199 4.27 13.26 -12.39
N GLN A 200 4.32 14.59 -12.53
CA GLN A 200 5.00 15.45 -11.57
C GLN A 200 4.31 15.41 -10.19
N GLY A 201 2.96 15.48 -10.18
CA GLY A 201 2.19 15.35 -8.94
C GLY A 201 2.40 14.00 -8.25
N GLY A 202 2.49 12.91 -9.02
CA GLY A 202 2.76 11.57 -8.51
C GLY A 202 4.13 11.45 -7.83
N ILE A 203 5.19 12.03 -8.41
CA ILE A 203 6.53 12.06 -7.79
C ILE A 203 6.49 12.81 -6.46
N GLN A 204 5.89 14.01 -6.46
CA GLN A 204 5.83 14.82 -5.25
C GLN A 204 5.11 14.08 -4.12
N ALA A 205 3.95 13.48 -4.41
CA ALA A 205 3.19 12.71 -3.43
C ALA A 205 3.99 11.51 -2.88
N LEU A 206 4.73 10.78 -3.73
CA LEU A 206 5.58 9.67 -3.29
C LEU A 206 6.70 10.12 -2.34
N TRP A 207 7.34 11.25 -2.64
CA TRP A 207 8.36 11.82 -1.74
C TRP A 207 7.77 12.32 -0.43
N ASP A 208 6.62 13.00 -0.47
CA ASP A 208 5.93 13.47 0.72
C ASP A 208 5.55 12.29 1.63
N TYR A 209 5.02 11.20 1.05
CA TYR A 209 4.71 10.00 1.81
C TYR A 209 5.96 9.37 2.42
N ARG A 210 7.06 9.26 1.65
CA ARG A 210 8.32 8.72 2.16
C ARG A 210 8.86 9.56 3.32
N GLN A 211 8.85 10.89 3.19
CA GLN A 211 9.33 11.79 4.25
C GLN A 211 8.49 11.67 5.52
N LYS A 212 7.16 11.64 5.39
CA LYS A 212 6.23 11.43 6.52
C LYS A 212 6.51 10.08 7.20
N LEU A 213 6.75 9.03 6.41
CA LEU A 213 7.07 7.69 6.90
C LEU A 213 8.33 7.66 7.77
N GLU A 214 9.41 8.26 7.26
CA GLU A 214 10.70 8.30 7.95
C GLU A 214 10.61 9.11 9.24
N ALA A 215 9.80 10.18 9.26
CA ALA A 215 9.52 10.94 10.47
C ALA A 215 8.79 10.09 11.52
N THR A 216 7.80 9.28 11.11
CA THR A 216 7.09 8.36 12.01
C THR A 216 8.02 7.27 12.56
N LYS A 217 8.90 6.71 11.73
CA LYS A 217 9.88 5.68 12.15
C LYS A 217 10.81 6.20 13.25
N ARG A 218 11.37 7.40 13.06
CA ARG A 218 12.25 8.04 14.07
C ARG A 218 11.54 8.32 15.39
N ARG A 219 10.27 8.74 15.34
CA ARG A 219 9.46 8.97 16.55
C ARG A 219 9.27 7.67 17.35
N GLY A 220 8.90 6.58 16.68
CA GLY A 220 8.73 5.28 17.35
C GLY A 220 10.02 4.73 17.99
N GLU A 221 11.17 4.96 17.35
CA GLU A 221 12.48 4.56 17.87
C GLU A 221 12.92 5.40 19.09
N SER A 222 12.61 6.70 19.10
CA SER A 222 12.91 7.57 20.25
C SER A 222 12.13 7.18 21.51
N SER A 223 10.84 6.81 21.39
CA SER A 223 10.01 6.40 22.53
C SER A 223 10.47 5.08 23.17
N LEU A 224 10.96 4.12 22.38
CA LEU A 224 11.56 2.88 22.88
C LEU A 224 12.89 3.14 23.62
N THR A 225 13.68 4.08 23.13
CA THR A 225 14.97 4.45 23.74
C THR A 225 14.77 5.19 25.06
N GLU A 226 13.71 5.98 25.18
CA GLU A 226 13.36 6.70 26.41
C GLU A 226 12.79 5.76 27.49
N MET A 227 11.92 4.79 27.11
CA MET A 227 11.42 3.75 28.03
C MET A 227 12.55 2.86 28.59
N THR A 228 13.54 2.51 27.77
CA THR A 228 14.70 1.71 28.20
C THR A 228 15.60 2.49 29.17
N ARG A 229 15.59 3.84 29.08
CA ARG A 229 16.35 4.71 29.99
C ARG A 229 15.64 4.91 31.34
N VAL A 230 14.31 4.92 31.37
CA VAL A 230 13.54 5.01 32.62
C VAL A 230 13.58 3.70 33.42
N GLU A 231 13.59 2.54 32.77
CA GLU A 231 13.75 1.24 33.47
C GLU A 231 15.14 1.06 34.09
N ALA A 232 16.20 1.67 33.52
CA ALA A 232 17.52 1.65 34.11
C ALA A 232 17.68 2.60 35.33
N GLN A 233 16.68 3.41 35.65
CA GLN A 233 16.75 4.44 36.69
C GLN A 233 15.71 4.29 37.83
N GLN A 234 14.84 3.27 37.79
CA GLN A 234 13.85 2.98 38.84
C GLN A 234 14.13 1.70 39.63
N THR A 235 15.27 1.66 40.32
CA THR A 235 15.41 0.89 41.57
C THR A 235 16.05 1.80 42.63
N SER A 236 15.27 2.75 43.16
CA SER A 236 15.47 3.31 44.50
C SER A 236 14.33 4.26 44.88
N GLN A 237 13.57 3.89 45.93
CA GLN A 237 12.75 4.72 46.85
C GLN A 237 11.60 5.57 46.21
N GLY A 238 10.37 5.68 46.74
CA GLY A 238 9.81 5.49 48.07
C GLY A 238 8.97 6.73 48.44
N GLY A 239 7.63 6.63 48.53
CA GLY A 239 6.76 7.46 49.38
C GLY A 239 6.11 8.76 48.86
N SER A 240 4.77 8.73 48.81
CA SER A 240 3.76 9.77 49.15
C SER A 240 3.31 10.93 48.21
N THR A 241 2.00 10.84 47.90
CA THR A 241 0.89 11.83 47.91
C THR A 241 0.81 13.06 46.97
N ALA A 242 -0.22 12.98 46.10
CA ALA A 242 -1.27 13.96 45.78
C ALA A 242 -0.93 15.31 45.09
N ALA A 243 -1.46 15.48 43.87
CA ALA A 243 -2.43 16.55 43.52
C ALA A 243 -3.04 16.28 42.14
N VAL A 244 -4.37 16.29 42.07
CA VAL A 244 -5.17 16.32 40.85
C VAL A 244 -5.22 17.77 40.36
N SER A 245 -4.78 18.02 39.14
CA SER A 245 -5.09 19.25 38.41
C SER A 245 -5.68 18.88 37.06
N ALA A 246 -6.96 19.17 36.91
CA ALA A 246 -7.66 19.21 35.64
C ALA A 246 -7.23 20.48 34.90
N GLU A 247 -6.66 20.35 33.71
CA GLU A 247 -6.53 21.45 32.77
C GLU A 247 -7.20 21.07 31.44
N THR A 248 -8.33 21.73 31.23
CA THR A 248 -9.08 21.82 29.99
C THR A 248 -8.29 22.65 28.99
N PHE A 249 -8.02 22.12 27.79
CA PHE A 249 -7.48 22.85 26.64
C PHE A 249 -8.16 22.39 25.34
N PRO A 250 -8.17 23.22 24.28
CA PRO A 250 -9.37 23.58 23.54
C PRO A 250 -9.55 22.78 22.24
N SER A 251 -10.78 22.80 21.72
CA SER A 251 -11.22 22.20 20.45
C SER A 251 -10.24 22.44 19.30
N MET A 252 -9.78 21.33 18.71
CA MET A 252 -8.82 21.26 17.60
C MET A 252 -9.53 20.87 16.28
N GLU A 253 -10.80 21.25 16.11
CA GLU A 253 -11.60 20.88 14.94
C GLU A 253 -11.38 21.81 13.72
N ASN A 254 -10.54 22.85 13.84
CA ASN A 254 -10.39 23.90 12.82
C ASN A 254 -9.07 23.89 12.04
N LEU A 255 -8.26 22.82 12.12
CA LEU A 255 -6.98 22.76 11.37
C LEU A 255 -6.99 21.81 10.17
N PHE A 256 -8.02 20.98 10.01
CA PHE A 256 -8.14 20.01 8.90
C PHE A 256 -9.23 20.35 7.86
N PHE A 257 -10.15 21.27 8.18
CA PHE A 257 -11.15 21.76 7.23
C PHE A 257 -10.83 23.20 6.80
N GLY A 258 -10.09 23.34 5.71
CA GLY A 258 -9.95 24.62 5.01
C GLY A 258 -11.20 24.92 4.18
N THR A 259 -12.14 25.67 4.75
CA THR A 259 -13.21 26.36 4.02
C THR A 259 -12.62 27.46 3.12
N ASP A 260 -12.98 27.40 1.84
CA ASP A 260 -13.01 28.44 0.79
C ASP A 260 -12.01 29.61 0.82
N ALA A 261 -11.07 29.58 -0.12
CA ALA A 261 -10.58 30.78 -0.78
C ALA A 261 -10.53 30.56 -2.30
N GLN A 262 -11.39 31.28 -3.01
CA GLN A 262 -11.46 31.39 -4.47
C GLN A 262 -10.09 31.67 -5.11
N ILE A 263 -9.66 30.79 -6.02
CA ILE A 263 -8.87 31.20 -7.19
C ILE A 263 -9.54 30.54 -8.42
N SER A 264 -10.01 31.40 -9.31
CA SER A 264 -10.82 31.06 -10.47
C SER A 264 -10.03 30.39 -11.59
N GLY A 265 -10.68 29.43 -12.27
CA GLY A 265 -10.56 29.25 -13.71
C GLY A 265 -9.70 28.09 -14.20
N SER A 266 -10.26 26.88 -14.22
CA SER A 266 -10.37 26.03 -15.42
C SER A 266 -10.93 24.66 -15.02
N ASP A 267 -11.98 24.24 -15.73
CA ASP A 267 -12.71 22.99 -15.52
C ASP A 267 -11.81 21.76 -15.78
N LEU A 268 -11.20 21.24 -14.71
CA LEU A 268 -10.66 19.88 -14.66
C LEU A 268 -11.78 18.95 -14.17
N PRO A 269 -12.00 17.77 -14.79
CA PRO A 269 -13.05 16.88 -14.33
C PRO A 269 -12.82 16.50 -12.87
N GLN A 270 -13.80 16.77 -12.02
CA GLN A 270 -13.88 16.47 -10.58
C GLN A 270 -13.36 15.07 -10.20
N ALA A 271 -13.40 14.10 -11.13
CA ALA A 271 -12.85 12.75 -10.98
C ALA A 271 -11.32 12.68 -10.75
N PHE A 272 -10.56 13.73 -11.09
CA PHE A 272 -9.10 13.79 -10.87
C PHE A 272 -8.69 14.22 -9.46
N TYR A 273 -9.57 14.89 -8.72
CA TYR A 273 -9.38 15.20 -7.30
C TYR A 273 -9.95 14.10 -6.38
N ASP A 274 -10.74 13.19 -6.94
CA ASP A 274 -11.36 12.06 -6.23
C ASP A 274 -10.36 10.91 -6.02
N TRP A 275 -9.19 11.25 -5.47
CA TRP A 275 -8.25 10.30 -4.86
C TRP A 275 -8.77 9.82 -3.49
N ASN A 276 -10.07 9.90 -3.24
CA ASN A 276 -10.76 9.32 -2.07
C ASN A 276 -10.55 7.79 -1.94
N TRP A 277 -9.99 7.13 -2.96
CA TRP A 277 -9.54 5.72 -2.86
C TRP A 277 -8.09 5.57 -2.34
N LEU A 278 -7.29 6.64 -2.36
CA LEU A 278 -6.01 6.78 -1.67
C LEU A 278 -6.14 7.46 -0.31
N ASP A 279 -7.31 8.06 -0.01
CA ASP A 279 -7.60 8.70 1.25
C ASP A 279 -7.88 7.63 2.32
N PHE A 280 -6.79 7.05 2.79
CA PHE A 280 -6.76 6.49 4.13
C PHE A 280 -6.38 7.66 5.02
N ASP A 281 -7.34 8.09 5.86
CA ASP A 281 -7.02 8.80 7.09
C ASP A 281 -5.76 8.14 7.67
N ILE A 282 -4.62 8.83 7.63
CA ILE A 282 -3.51 8.47 8.51
C ILE A 282 -4.09 8.80 9.89
N PRO A 283 -4.48 7.82 10.70
CA PRO A 283 -5.25 8.12 11.89
C PRO A 283 -4.40 9.02 12.79
N GLU A 284 -5.00 10.06 13.38
CA GLU A 284 -4.31 10.98 14.29
C GLU A 284 -3.55 10.27 15.43
N PHE A 285 -3.94 9.02 15.77
CA PHE A 285 -3.21 8.19 16.73
C PHE A 285 -1.81 7.74 16.27
N MET A 286 -1.47 7.89 15.00
CA MET A 286 -0.10 7.71 14.50
C MET A 286 0.80 8.94 14.74
N ILE A 287 0.24 10.05 15.23
CA ILE A 287 0.94 11.33 15.46
C ILE A 287 1.00 11.70 16.96
N SER A 288 0.26 10.99 17.84
CA SER A 288 0.37 11.12 19.30
C SER A 288 1.33 10.10 19.91
#